data_AF-A0A4U0TUS7-F1
#
_entry.id   AF-A0A4U0TUS7-F1
#
_cell.length_a   1.000
_cell.length_b   1.000
_cell.length_c   1.000
_cell.angle_alpha   90.00
_cell.angle_beta   90.00
_cell.angle_gamma   90.00
#
_symmetry.space_group_name_H-M   'P 1'
#
loop_
_entity.id
_entity.type
_entity.pdbx_description
1 polymer ?
#
loop_
_entity_poly.entity_id
_entity_poly.type
_entity_poly.pdbx_seq_one_letter_code
_entity_poly.pdbx_strand_id
1 'polypeptide(L)'
;MDPQTAIHELRTPRDLTILDITHPFLHPDTPDEHKRASNASDASSRDPASASASLLAADLAHYRDLFTKLRFSYLEQVTKENFLKAITLEEPDFVSAAENAELEEKLLRADKAGLKERKEEVANLLRELEEQGRSLATRHEDVQLRTTQLSSLPSEITNLEQIIADLQSAAQPKSSNPSLALPLQPTRDLLAQREQESADLDRQIELLRANLPAKRAEVERLRDELTPLQARKIKAVQDAQEARRRRQDGGTGDELEEKGRWLRGQDAGLRGMLEV
;
A
#
# COMPACT_ATOMS: atom_id res chain seq x y z
N MET A 1 -2.65 20.76 6.64
CA MET A 1 -3.58 20.98 5.52
C MET A 1 -4.22 19.65 5.19
N ASP A 2 -5.54 19.55 5.28
CA ASP A 2 -6.29 18.34 4.97
C ASP A 2 -6.19 18.08 3.45
N PRO A 3 -5.88 16.87 2.95
CA PRO A 3 -5.69 16.63 1.52
C PRO A 3 -6.96 16.93 0.71
N GLN A 4 -8.14 16.81 1.32
CA GLN A 4 -9.41 17.13 0.66
C GLN A 4 -9.61 18.63 0.46
N THR A 5 -9.20 19.48 1.41
CA THR A 5 -9.30 20.94 1.23
C THR A 5 -8.33 21.43 0.16
N ALA A 6 -7.11 20.86 0.10
CA ALA A 6 -6.16 21.18 -0.96
C ALA A 6 -6.65 20.78 -2.37
N ILE A 7 -7.29 19.61 -2.51
CA ILE A 7 -7.88 19.19 -3.80
C ILE A 7 -9.07 20.09 -4.17
N HIS A 8 -9.88 20.48 -3.19
CA HIS A 8 -11.00 21.40 -3.43
C HIS A 8 -10.53 22.79 -3.88
N GLU A 9 -9.46 23.32 -3.29
CA GLU A 9 -8.82 24.58 -3.69
C GLU A 9 -8.21 24.53 -5.10
N LEU A 10 -7.75 23.36 -5.55
CA LEU A 10 -7.26 23.17 -6.92
C LEU A 10 -8.39 22.98 -7.95
N ARG A 11 -9.58 22.56 -7.50
CA ARG A 11 -10.73 22.27 -8.37
C ARG A 11 -11.63 23.49 -8.60
N THR A 12 -11.51 24.53 -7.77
CA THR A 12 -12.25 25.77 -7.99
C THR A 12 -11.70 26.46 -9.23
N PRO A 13 -12.50 26.60 -10.31
CA PRO A 13 -12.06 27.36 -11.47
C PRO A 13 -11.86 28.80 -11.01
N ARG A 14 -10.62 29.27 -11.03
CA ARG A 14 -10.35 30.70 -10.95
C ARG A 14 -10.68 31.24 -12.32
N ASP A 15 -11.74 32.04 -12.41
CA ASP A 15 -12.04 32.83 -13.59
C ASP A 15 -10.93 33.87 -13.76
N LEU A 16 -9.83 33.46 -14.40
CA LEU A 16 -8.71 34.33 -14.71
C LEU A 16 -9.18 35.28 -15.80
N THR A 17 -9.58 36.49 -15.42
CA THR A 17 -9.85 37.54 -16.40
C THR A 17 -8.53 38.02 -16.99
N ILE A 18 -8.52 38.48 -18.24
CA ILE A 18 -7.32 39.02 -18.90
C ILE A 18 -6.67 40.11 -18.03
N LEU A 19 -7.47 40.86 -17.28
CA LEU A 19 -7.01 41.86 -16.32
C LEU A 19 -6.13 41.25 -15.21
N ASP A 20 -6.52 40.12 -14.63
CA ASP A 20 -5.76 39.43 -13.59
C ASP A 20 -4.43 38.85 -14.12
N ILE A 21 -4.42 38.41 -15.38
CA ILE A 21 -3.22 37.91 -16.05
C ILE A 21 -2.28 39.06 -16.40
N THR A 22 -2.81 40.24 -16.76
CA THR A 22 -2.00 41.42 -17.12
C THR A 22 -1.47 42.22 -15.92
N HIS A 23 -2.11 42.11 -14.75
CA HIS A 23 -1.68 42.81 -13.54
C HIS A 23 -0.20 42.59 -13.15
N PRO A 24 0.36 41.36 -13.19
CA PRO A 24 1.79 41.15 -12.91
C PRO A 24 2.74 41.69 -14.00
N PHE A 25 2.25 41.94 -15.22
CA PHE A 25 3.07 42.54 -16.29
C PHE A 25 3.07 44.06 -16.26
N LEU A 26 1.99 44.69 -15.75
CA LEU A 26 1.90 46.14 -15.59
C LEU A 26 2.67 46.67 -14.37
N HIS A 27 2.81 45.86 -13.32
CA HIS A 27 3.55 46.20 -12.11
C HIS A 27 4.60 45.12 -11.84
N PRO A 28 5.77 45.17 -12.49
CA PRO A 28 6.92 44.44 -11.98
C PRO A 28 7.19 44.97 -10.57
N ASP A 29 7.24 44.09 -9.57
CA ASP A 29 7.56 44.45 -8.19
C ASP A 29 8.94 45.16 -8.13
N THR A 30 8.93 46.48 -8.21
CA THR A 30 10.04 47.34 -7.83
C THR A 30 9.64 48.06 -6.56
N PRO A 31 10.30 47.79 -5.42
CA PRO A 31 10.07 48.55 -4.21
C PRO A 31 10.89 49.84 -4.30
N ASP A 32 10.28 50.92 -4.80
CA ASP A 32 10.84 52.26 -4.65
C ASP A 32 9.85 53.16 -3.93
N GLU A 33 10.12 53.32 -2.62
CA GLU A 33 9.63 54.41 -1.80
C GLU A 33 10.10 55.76 -2.38
N HIS A 34 9.28 56.47 -3.13
CA HIS A 34 9.35 57.94 -3.13
C HIS A 34 7.96 58.57 -3.27
N LYS A 35 7.39 58.84 -2.10
CA LYS A 35 6.30 59.77 -1.84
C LYS A 35 6.62 61.14 -2.45
N ARG A 36 5.90 61.53 -3.50
CA ARG A 36 5.74 62.94 -3.89
C ARG A 36 4.26 63.26 -3.98
N ALA A 37 3.78 63.93 -2.93
CA ALA A 37 2.50 64.60 -2.93
C ALA A 37 2.62 65.91 -3.72
N SER A 38 1.79 66.05 -4.74
CA SER A 38 1.40 67.36 -5.26
C SER A 38 -0.05 67.28 -5.69
N ASN A 39 -0.86 67.95 -4.89
CA ASN A 39 -2.29 68.13 -4.99
C ASN A 39 -2.57 69.24 -6.02
N ALA A 40 -3.34 68.97 -7.07
CA ALA A 40 -4.00 70.00 -7.87
C ALA A 40 -5.16 69.41 -8.69
N SER A 41 -6.32 70.07 -8.60
CA SER A 41 -7.59 69.87 -9.32
C SER A 41 -8.49 68.69 -8.92
N ASP A 42 -9.12 68.89 -7.76
CA ASP A 42 -10.43 68.36 -7.38
C ASP A 42 -11.54 68.99 -8.26
N ALA A 43 -12.13 68.16 -9.13
CA ALA A 43 -13.49 68.32 -9.67
C ALA A 43 -14.00 67.00 -10.26
N SER A 44 -13.97 65.92 -9.47
CA SER A 44 -14.89 64.78 -9.59
C SER A 44 -14.74 63.85 -8.39
N SER A 45 -15.10 64.36 -7.21
CA SER A 45 -15.46 63.50 -6.09
C SER A 45 -16.74 62.74 -6.46
N ARG A 46 -16.58 61.55 -7.05
CA ARG A 46 -17.65 60.58 -7.17
C ARG A 46 -17.09 59.22 -6.81
N ASP A 47 -17.66 58.63 -5.76
CA ASP A 47 -17.29 57.33 -5.22
C ASP A 47 -16.95 56.31 -6.33
N PRO A 48 -15.88 55.50 -6.19
CA PRO A 48 -15.57 54.43 -7.13
C PRO A 48 -16.66 53.34 -7.20
N ALA A 49 -17.67 53.40 -6.33
CA ALA A 49 -18.87 52.56 -6.37
C ALA A 49 -20.05 53.16 -7.18
N SER A 50 -19.96 54.42 -7.64
CA SER A 50 -21.03 55.12 -8.37
C SER A 50 -20.76 55.29 -9.88
N ALA A 51 -19.54 55.01 -10.34
CA ALA A 51 -19.25 54.89 -11.77
C ALA A 51 -19.81 53.56 -12.30
N SER A 52 -21.14 53.48 -12.39
CA SER A 52 -21.82 52.38 -13.08
C SER A 52 -21.20 52.23 -14.47
N ALA A 53 -20.87 50.99 -14.87
CA ALA A 53 -20.26 50.69 -16.16
C ALA A 53 -21.06 51.29 -17.35
N SER A 54 -22.37 51.51 -17.17
CA SER A 54 -23.25 52.19 -18.11
C SER A 54 -22.94 53.68 -18.28
N LEU A 55 -22.59 54.40 -17.21
CA LEU A 55 -22.22 55.82 -17.28
C LEU A 55 -20.87 55.99 -17.98
N LEU A 56 -19.89 55.13 -17.66
CA LEU A 56 -18.59 55.11 -18.35
C LEU A 56 -18.76 54.79 -19.84
N ALA A 57 -19.61 53.82 -20.18
CA ALA A 57 -19.91 53.47 -21.57
C ALA A 57 -20.56 54.64 -22.33
N ALA A 58 -21.44 55.40 -21.68
CA ALA A 58 -22.07 56.58 -22.26
C ALA A 58 -21.06 57.71 -22.50
N ASP A 59 -20.16 57.97 -21.55
CA ASP A 59 -19.09 58.97 -21.72
C ASP A 59 -18.10 58.57 -22.82
N LEU A 60 -17.71 57.29 -22.89
CA LEU A 60 -16.83 56.80 -23.96
C LEU A 60 -17.49 56.90 -25.34
N ALA A 61 -18.80 56.61 -25.44
CA ALA A 61 -19.56 56.81 -26.68
C ALA A 61 -19.62 58.29 -27.06
N HIS A 62 -19.83 59.19 -26.09
CA HIS A 62 -19.83 60.62 -26.33
C HIS A 62 -18.47 61.15 -26.83
N TYR A 63 -17.37 60.75 -26.19
CA TYR A 63 -16.03 61.16 -26.63
C TYR A 63 -15.69 60.60 -28.01
N ARG A 64 -16.08 59.35 -28.31
CA ARG A 64 -15.92 58.78 -29.65
C ARG A 64 -16.64 59.63 -30.71
N ASP A 65 -17.87 60.04 -30.45
CA ASP A 65 -18.64 60.88 -31.38
C ASP A 65 -18.05 62.29 -31.51
N LEU A 66 -17.54 62.86 -30.41
CA LEU A 66 -16.83 64.14 -30.45
C LEU A 66 -15.54 64.05 -31.27
N PHE A 67 -14.71 63.04 -31.04
CA PHE A 67 -13.44 62.87 -31.76
C PHE A 67 -13.65 62.53 -33.24
N THR A 68 -14.70 61.78 -33.59
CA THR A 68 -15.03 61.53 -34.99
C THR A 68 -15.47 62.82 -35.70
N LYS A 69 -16.28 63.66 -35.05
CA LYS A 69 -16.64 64.99 -35.56
C LYS A 69 -15.44 65.92 -35.67
N LEU A 70 -14.57 65.92 -34.67
CA LEU A 70 -13.35 66.75 -34.67
C LEU A 70 -12.39 66.31 -35.78
N ARG A 71 -12.23 64.99 -35.98
CA ARG A 71 -11.45 64.43 -37.08
C ARG A 71 -12.04 64.81 -38.44
N PHE A 72 -13.35 64.72 -38.61
CA PHE A 72 -14.02 65.11 -39.85
C PHE A 72 -13.82 66.60 -40.14
N SER A 73 -14.06 67.47 -39.13
CA SER A 73 -13.85 68.91 -39.25
C SER A 73 -12.40 69.25 -39.57
N TYR A 74 -11.43 68.57 -38.95
CA TYR A 74 -10.00 68.80 -39.22
C TYR A 74 -9.63 68.35 -40.63
N LEU A 75 -10.05 67.15 -41.07
CA LEU A 75 -9.78 66.69 -42.43
C LEU A 75 -10.45 67.59 -43.48
N GLU A 76 -11.68 68.01 -43.23
CA GLU A 76 -12.37 68.96 -44.09
C GLU A 76 -11.64 70.31 -44.15
N GLN A 77 -11.16 70.81 -43.00
CA GLN A 77 -10.39 72.05 -42.98
C GLN A 77 -9.05 71.91 -43.70
N VAL A 78 -8.27 70.85 -43.44
CA VAL A 78 -6.99 70.60 -44.10
C VAL A 78 -7.17 70.41 -45.60
N THR A 79 -8.23 69.73 -46.04
CA THR A 79 -8.51 69.57 -47.48
C THR A 79 -8.95 70.88 -48.12
N LYS A 80 -9.78 71.70 -47.45
CA LYS A 80 -10.11 73.05 -47.91
C LYS A 80 -8.88 73.94 -48.00
N GLU A 81 -8.02 73.93 -46.98
CA GLU A 81 -6.77 74.69 -46.96
C GLU A 81 -5.82 74.22 -48.05
N ASN A 82 -5.65 72.91 -48.25
CA ASN A 82 -4.81 72.36 -49.30
C ASN A 82 -5.38 72.65 -50.70
N PHE A 83 -6.69 72.62 -50.87
CA PHE A 83 -7.34 72.98 -52.13
C PHE A 83 -7.18 74.48 -52.43
N LEU A 84 -7.39 75.34 -51.44
CA LEU A 84 -7.13 76.78 -51.59
C LEU A 84 -5.66 77.03 -51.91
N LYS A 85 -4.73 76.41 -51.17
CA LYS A 85 -3.29 76.47 -51.48
C LYS A 85 -3.03 76.02 -52.92
N ALA A 86 -3.54 74.88 -53.36
CA ALA A 86 -3.36 74.36 -54.72
C ALA A 86 -3.92 75.28 -55.82
N ILE A 87 -4.97 76.06 -55.56
CA ILE A 87 -5.51 77.03 -56.53
C ILE A 87 -4.78 78.38 -56.45
N THR A 88 -4.29 78.76 -55.27
CA THR A 88 -3.59 80.04 -55.05
C THR A 88 -2.09 79.98 -55.34
N LEU A 89 -1.47 78.79 -55.31
CA LEU A 89 -0.12 78.58 -55.79
C LEU A 89 -0.12 78.63 -57.32
N GLU A 90 0.76 79.46 -57.88
CA GLU A 90 0.86 79.72 -59.32
C GLU A 90 1.44 78.54 -60.10
N GLU A 91 2.10 77.60 -59.41
CA GLU A 91 2.60 76.34 -59.96
C GLU A 91 1.98 75.16 -59.20
N PRO A 92 1.17 74.31 -59.84
CA PRO A 92 0.64 73.10 -59.23
C PRO A 92 1.78 72.18 -58.82
N ASP A 93 1.82 71.82 -57.53
CA ASP A 93 2.81 70.93 -56.96
C ASP A 93 2.55 69.49 -57.46
N PHE A 94 3.16 69.14 -58.59
CA PHE A 94 3.11 67.80 -59.14
C PHE A 94 4.25 66.98 -58.55
N VAL A 95 3.91 65.92 -57.82
CA VAL A 95 4.91 64.95 -57.36
C VAL A 95 5.69 64.45 -58.56
N SER A 96 6.99 64.75 -58.58
CA SER A 96 7.82 64.41 -59.73
C SER A 96 8.04 62.89 -59.78
N ALA A 97 8.25 62.34 -60.98
CA ALA A 97 8.59 60.93 -61.12
C ALA A 97 9.86 60.54 -60.33
N ALA A 98 10.77 61.49 -60.12
CA ALA A 98 11.97 61.32 -59.31
C ALA A 98 11.66 61.21 -57.80
N GLU A 99 10.79 62.07 -57.27
CA GLU A 99 10.35 62.01 -55.87
C GLU A 99 9.58 60.72 -55.56
N ASN A 100 8.75 60.26 -56.49
CA ASN A 100 8.08 58.97 -56.37
C ASN A 100 9.08 57.81 -56.35
N ALA A 101 10.11 57.82 -57.20
CA ALA A 101 11.14 56.79 -57.21
C ALA A 101 11.95 56.76 -55.89
N GLU A 102 12.27 57.93 -55.32
CA GLU A 102 12.95 58.02 -54.02
C GLU A 102 12.07 57.52 -52.86
N LEU A 103 10.78 57.85 -52.87
CA LEU A 103 9.82 57.36 -51.87
C LEU A 103 9.62 55.85 -52.00
N GLU A 104 9.52 55.32 -53.22
CA GLU A 104 9.46 53.88 -53.47
C GLU A 104 10.71 53.16 -52.97
N GLU A 105 11.89 53.71 -53.19
CA GLU A 105 13.14 53.14 -52.69
C GLU A 105 13.19 53.10 -51.16
N LYS A 106 12.76 54.18 -50.49
CA LYS A 106 12.67 54.26 -49.01
C LYS A 106 11.65 53.25 -48.46
N LEU A 107 10.44 53.21 -49.03
CA LEU A 107 9.38 52.29 -48.63
C LEU A 107 9.76 50.82 -48.87
N LEU A 108 10.43 50.53 -49.98
CA LEU A 108 10.85 49.16 -50.31
C LEU A 108 12.02 48.70 -49.44
N ARG A 109 12.99 49.57 -49.16
CA ARG A 109 14.21 49.20 -48.43
C ARG A 109 14.05 49.18 -46.92
N ALA A 110 13.45 50.22 -46.34
CA ALA A 110 13.38 50.33 -44.88
C ALA A 110 12.09 49.71 -44.35
N ASP A 111 10.94 50.21 -44.80
CA ASP A 111 9.67 49.89 -44.16
C ASP A 111 9.17 48.51 -44.55
N LYS A 112 9.28 48.13 -45.82
CA LYS A 112 8.85 46.82 -46.30
C LYS A 112 9.78 45.71 -45.82
N ALA A 113 11.08 45.95 -45.69
CA ALA A 113 12.01 44.98 -45.15
C ALA A 113 11.76 44.77 -43.64
N GLY A 114 11.67 45.85 -42.86
CA GLY A 114 11.35 45.76 -41.43
C GLY A 114 9.97 45.18 -41.15
N LEU A 115 8.98 45.44 -42.01
CA LEU A 115 7.67 44.81 -41.90
C LEU A 115 7.70 43.31 -42.19
N LYS A 116 8.55 42.86 -43.13
CA LYS A 116 8.73 41.43 -43.41
C LYS A 116 9.40 40.72 -42.24
N GLU A 117 10.48 41.30 -41.70
CA GLU A 117 11.17 40.78 -40.53
C GLU A 117 10.22 40.64 -39.34
N ARG A 118 9.48 41.70 -39.00
CA ARG A 118 8.47 41.64 -37.92
C ARG A 118 7.35 40.64 -38.18
N LYS A 119 6.94 40.44 -39.44
CA LYS A 119 5.95 39.41 -39.79
C LYS A 119 6.50 38.01 -39.56
N GLU A 120 7.76 37.78 -39.88
CA GLU A 120 8.43 36.50 -39.63
C GLU A 120 8.62 36.27 -38.12
N GLU A 121 9.03 37.28 -37.35
CA GLU A 121 9.11 37.22 -35.88
C GLU A 121 7.75 36.88 -35.26
N VAL A 122 6.69 37.59 -35.64
CA VAL A 122 5.33 37.33 -35.13
C VAL A 122 4.85 35.94 -35.52
N ALA A 123 5.15 35.48 -36.75
CA ALA A 123 4.80 34.13 -37.17
C ALA A 123 5.53 33.06 -36.35
N ASN A 124 6.81 33.28 -36.01
CA ASN A 124 7.57 32.37 -35.16
C ASN A 124 7.02 32.35 -33.73
N LEU A 125 6.73 33.51 -33.14
CA LEU A 125 6.13 33.60 -31.81
C LEU A 125 4.75 32.93 -31.75
N LEU A 126 3.92 33.09 -32.78
CA LEU A 126 2.63 32.40 -32.86
C LEU A 126 2.83 30.88 -32.89
N ARG A 127 3.79 30.38 -33.67
CA ARG A 127 4.10 28.94 -33.72
C ARG A 127 4.54 28.40 -32.37
N GLU A 128 5.40 29.13 -31.66
CA GLU A 128 5.85 28.75 -30.32
C GLU A 128 4.72 28.77 -29.29
N LEU A 129 3.85 29.80 -29.33
CA LEU A 129 2.68 29.88 -28.47
C LEU A 129 1.69 28.75 -28.73
N GLU A 130 1.47 28.36 -29.99
CA GLU A 130 0.63 27.20 -30.32
C GLU A 130 1.23 25.90 -29.78
N GLU A 131 2.54 25.71 -29.91
CA GLU A 131 3.23 24.52 -29.41
C GLU A 131 3.17 24.43 -27.88
N GLN A 132 3.43 25.55 -27.20
CA GLN A 132 3.30 25.65 -25.74
C GLN A 132 1.85 25.47 -25.29
N GLY A 133 0.89 26.05 -26.01
CA GLY A 133 -0.54 25.90 -25.71
C GLY A 133 -1.00 24.45 -25.82
N ARG A 134 -0.57 23.72 -26.85
CA ARG A 134 -0.85 22.28 -27.00
C ARG A 134 -0.22 21.46 -25.88
N SER A 135 1.05 21.72 -25.56
CA SER A 135 1.77 21.03 -24.46
C SER A 135 1.13 21.30 -23.09
N LEU A 136 0.66 22.53 -22.86
CA LEU A 136 -0.03 22.90 -21.63
C LEU A 136 -1.39 22.21 -21.54
N ALA A 137 -2.16 22.15 -22.63
CA ALA A 137 -3.44 21.46 -22.67
C ALA A 137 -3.30 19.98 -22.31
N THR A 138 -2.35 19.26 -22.91
CA THR A 138 -2.13 17.83 -22.60
C THR A 138 -1.70 17.62 -21.15
N ARG A 139 -0.80 18.47 -20.62
CA ARG A 139 -0.38 18.39 -19.20
C ARG A 139 -1.53 18.68 -18.25
N HIS A 140 -2.40 19.62 -18.60
CA HIS A 140 -3.57 19.96 -17.79
C HIS A 140 -4.57 18.81 -17.77
N GLU A 141 -4.83 18.16 -18.91
CA GLU A 141 -5.65 16.95 -19.00
C GLU A 141 -5.08 15.81 -18.13
N ASP A 142 -3.76 15.57 -18.20
CA ASP A 142 -3.09 14.57 -17.36
C ASP A 142 -3.23 14.87 -15.87
N VAL A 143 -3.06 16.13 -15.48
CA VAL A 143 -3.22 16.56 -14.09
C VAL A 143 -4.67 16.37 -13.64
N GLN A 144 -5.65 16.77 -14.46
CA GLN A 144 -7.06 16.57 -14.14
C GLN A 144 -7.40 15.09 -13.94
N LEU A 145 -6.91 14.20 -14.81
CA LEU A 145 -7.11 12.77 -14.67
C LEU A 145 -6.52 12.24 -13.36
N ARG A 146 -5.28 12.61 -13.04
CA ARG A 146 -4.65 12.23 -11.76
C ARG A 146 -5.40 12.79 -10.56
N THR A 147 -5.87 14.03 -10.62
CA THR A 147 -6.67 14.64 -9.55
C THR A 147 -7.97 13.89 -9.33
N THR A 148 -8.63 13.42 -10.40
CA THR A 148 -9.85 12.61 -10.25
C THR A 148 -9.56 11.26 -9.57
N GLN A 149 -8.46 10.61 -9.92
CA GLN A 149 -8.02 9.37 -9.26
C GLN A 149 -7.66 9.62 -7.79
N LEU A 150 -6.90 10.68 -7.48
CA LEU A 150 -6.60 11.06 -6.10
C LEU A 150 -7.86 11.39 -5.29
N SER A 151 -8.93 11.85 -5.92
CA SER A 151 -10.18 12.12 -5.22
C SER A 151 -10.95 10.86 -4.83
N SER A 152 -10.75 9.71 -5.50
CA SER A 152 -11.40 8.44 -5.13
C SER A 152 -10.67 7.71 -4.00
N LEU A 153 -9.34 7.81 -3.95
CA LEU A 153 -8.49 7.08 -3.01
C LEU A 153 -8.87 7.25 -1.52
N PRO A 154 -9.23 8.43 -1.00
CA PRO A 154 -9.63 8.58 0.40
C PRO A 154 -10.83 7.71 0.76
N SER A 155 -11.82 7.62 -0.13
CA SER A 155 -13.01 6.79 0.09
C SER A 155 -12.65 5.29 0.09
N GLU A 156 -11.76 4.87 -0.81
CA GLU A 156 -11.26 3.50 -0.88
C GLU A 156 -10.48 3.13 0.38
N ILE A 157 -9.63 4.03 0.88
CA ILE A 157 -8.89 3.85 2.14
C ILE A 157 -9.86 3.68 3.31
N THR A 158 -10.87 4.56 3.44
CA THR A 158 -11.84 4.43 4.53
C THR A 158 -12.64 3.12 4.44
N ASN A 159 -12.96 2.66 3.24
CA ASN A 159 -13.64 1.37 3.05
C ASN A 159 -12.72 0.20 3.45
N LEU A 160 -11.45 0.23 3.06
CA LEU A 160 -10.47 -0.79 3.44
C LEU A 160 -10.23 -0.81 4.95
N GLU A 161 -10.16 0.35 5.61
CA GLU A 161 -10.03 0.46 7.06
C GLU A 161 -11.25 -0.13 7.79
N GLN A 162 -12.47 0.12 7.28
CA GLN A 162 -13.69 -0.50 7.81
C GLN A 162 -13.66 -2.02 7.64
N ILE A 163 -13.30 -2.52 6.45
CA ILE A 163 -13.16 -3.96 6.19
C ILE A 163 -12.13 -4.59 7.12
N ILE A 164 -10.99 -3.93 7.35
CA ILE A 164 -9.96 -4.41 8.28
C ILE A 164 -10.51 -4.45 9.70
N ALA A 165 -11.21 -3.42 10.15
CA ALA A 165 -11.83 -3.39 11.48
C ALA A 165 -12.88 -4.50 11.65
N ASP A 166 -13.72 -4.71 10.63
CA ASP A 166 -14.73 -5.77 10.60
C ASP A 166 -14.07 -7.15 10.67
N LEU A 167 -13.04 -7.41 9.85
CA LEU A 167 -12.29 -8.66 9.87
C LEU A 167 -11.57 -8.88 11.20
N GLN A 168 -10.99 -7.83 11.79
CA GLN A 168 -10.37 -7.91 13.12
C GLN A 168 -11.39 -8.18 14.22
N SER A 169 -12.59 -7.64 14.11
CA SER A 169 -13.69 -7.89 15.06
C SER A 169 -14.25 -9.30 14.92
N ALA A 170 -14.43 -9.80 13.68
CA ALA A 170 -14.88 -11.15 13.38
C ALA A 170 -13.84 -12.21 13.78
N ALA A 171 -12.55 -11.85 13.78
CA ALA A 171 -11.47 -12.68 14.30
C ALA A 171 -11.44 -12.76 15.84
N GLN A 172 -12.32 -12.03 16.56
CA GLN A 172 -12.54 -12.24 17.99
C GLN A 172 -13.69 -13.25 18.19
N PRO A 173 -13.52 -14.27 19.05
CA PRO A 173 -12.58 -14.34 20.16
C PRO A 173 -11.20 -14.85 19.72
N LYS A 174 -10.15 -14.07 20.04
CA LYS A 174 -8.79 -14.60 20.11
C LYS A 174 -8.84 -15.74 21.10
N SER A 175 -8.73 -16.98 20.62
CA SER A 175 -8.67 -18.14 21.50
C SER A 175 -7.63 -17.89 22.59
N SER A 176 -7.92 -18.30 23.83
CA SER A 176 -6.99 -18.13 24.96
C SER A 176 -5.62 -18.80 24.73
N ASN A 177 -5.52 -19.70 23.74
CA ASN A 177 -4.30 -20.37 23.36
C ASN A 177 -3.43 -19.48 22.44
N PRO A 178 -2.21 -19.12 22.84
CA PRO A 178 -1.33 -18.25 22.05
C PRO A 178 -0.89 -18.88 20.73
N SER A 179 -0.88 -20.22 20.64
CA SER A 179 -0.56 -20.96 19.41
C SER A 179 -1.64 -20.82 18.32
N LEU A 180 -2.86 -20.47 18.68
CA LEU A 180 -3.98 -20.28 17.75
C LEU A 180 -4.17 -18.81 17.36
N ALA A 181 -3.41 -17.90 17.96
CA ALA A 181 -3.38 -16.47 17.65
C ALA A 181 -2.15 -16.08 16.82
N LEU A 182 -1.57 -17.04 16.11
CA LEU A 182 -0.36 -16.85 15.32
C LEU A 182 -0.69 -16.25 13.93
N PRO A 183 0.21 -15.43 13.35
CA PRO A 183 0.14 -15.04 11.95
C PRO A 183 0.31 -16.25 11.02
N LEU A 184 -0.15 -16.11 9.77
CA LEU A 184 -0.22 -17.21 8.81
C LEU A 184 1.08 -18.02 8.63
N GLN A 185 2.24 -17.36 8.58
CA GLN A 185 3.52 -18.06 8.40
C GLN A 185 3.90 -18.91 9.64
N PRO A 186 3.97 -18.34 10.85
CA PRO A 186 4.15 -19.14 12.06
C PRO A 186 3.12 -20.27 12.25
N THR A 187 1.86 -20.08 11.83
CA THR A 187 0.85 -21.15 11.87
C THR A 187 1.18 -22.30 10.92
N ARG A 188 1.69 -22.00 9.72
CA ARG A 188 2.13 -23.03 8.75
C ARG A 188 3.34 -23.80 9.25
N ASP A 189 4.30 -23.11 9.85
CA ASP A 189 5.48 -23.75 10.43
C ASP A 189 5.08 -24.67 11.60
N LEU A 190 4.20 -24.20 12.48
CA LEU A 190 3.67 -25.00 13.58
C LEU A 190 2.88 -26.21 13.06
N LEU A 191 2.06 -26.03 12.02
CA LEU A 191 1.30 -27.12 11.40
C LEU A 191 2.25 -28.19 10.85
N ALA A 192 3.27 -27.79 10.08
CA ALA A 192 4.26 -28.70 9.53
C ALA A 192 5.01 -29.46 10.64
N GLN A 193 5.36 -28.79 11.73
CA GLN A 193 5.97 -29.44 12.89
C GLN A 193 5.03 -30.49 13.51
N ARG A 194 3.75 -30.16 13.71
CA ARG A 194 2.77 -31.08 14.29
C ARG A 194 2.46 -32.27 13.38
N GLU A 195 2.43 -32.05 12.06
CA GLU A 195 2.29 -33.12 11.07
C GLU A 195 3.48 -34.07 11.10
N GLN A 196 4.70 -33.54 11.23
CA GLN A 196 5.89 -34.37 11.38
C GLN A 196 5.88 -35.17 12.70
N GLU A 197 5.54 -34.53 13.82
CA GLU A 197 5.39 -35.19 15.12
C GLU A 197 4.32 -36.30 15.06
N SER A 198 3.19 -36.06 14.40
CA SER A 198 2.15 -37.08 14.19
C SER A 198 2.67 -38.25 13.38
N ALA A 199 3.36 -37.98 12.27
CA ALA A 199 3.92 -39.03 11.42
C ALA A 199 4.97 -39.88 12.14
N ASP A 200 5.80 -39.27 12.99
CA ASP A 200 6.79 -39.98 13.78
C ASP A 200 6.14 -40.83 14.90
N LEU A 201 5.08 -40.33 15.54
CA LEU A 201 4.28 -41.11 16.48
C LEU A 201 3.57 -42.29 15.81
N ASP A 202 3.00 -42.10 14.62
CA ASP A 202 2.36 -43.16 13.86
C ASP A 202 3.36 -44.27 13.49
N ARG A 203 4.58 -43.91 13.06
CA ARG A 203 5.67 -44.87 12.82
C ARG A 203 6.03 -45.64 14.09
N GLN A 204 6.12 -44.97 15.24
CA GLN A 204 6.40 -45.64 16.52
C GLN A 204 5.28 -46.60 16.91
N ILE A 205 4.02 -46.21 16.70
CA ILE A 205 2.85 -47.05 16.95
C ILE A 205 2.90 -48.29 16.04
N GLU A 206 3.23 -48.14 14.76
CA GLU A 206 3.37 -49.25 13.83
C GLU A 206 4.47 -50.23 14.24
N LEU A 207 5.65 -49.72 14.62
CA LEU A 207 6.75 -50.55 15.13
C LEU A 207 6.37 -51.31 16.40
N LEU A 208 5.69 -50.65 17.35
CA LEU A 208 5.23 -51.29 18.58
C LEU A 208 4.14 -52.34 18.29
N ARG A 209 3.22 -52.06 17.37
CA ARG A 209 2.19 -53.02 16.91
C ARG A 209 2.82 -54.24 16.24
N ALA A 210 3.90 -54.05 15.46
CA ALA A 210 4.63 -55.15 14.83
C ALA A 210 5.41 -56.00 15.85
N ASN A 211 5.96 -55.39 16.91
CA ASN A 211 6.73 -56.09 17.95
C ASN A 211 5.86 -56.79 19.01
N LEU A 212 4.64 -56.30 19.24
CA LEU A 212 3.68 -56.88 20.19
C LEU A 212 3.43 -58.39 20.02
N PRO A 213 3.13 -58.93 18.82
CA PRO A 213 2.89 -60.36 18.65
C PRO A 213 4.11 -61.22 18.99
N ALA A 214 5.32 -60.79 18.60
CA ALA A 214 6.55 -61.51 18.92
C ALA A 214 6.79 -61.57 20.45
N LYS A 215 6.59 -60.45 21.14
CA LYS A 215 6.68 -60.40 22.61
C LYS A 215 5.59 -61.20 23.31
N ARG A 216 4.36 -61.23 22.76
CA ARG A 216 3.30 -62.13 23.25
C ARG A 216 3.70 -63.60 23.09
N ALA A 217 4.23 -63.99 21.93
CA ALA A 217 4.70 -65.36 21.70
C ALA A 217 5.86 -65.75 22.64
N GLU A 218 6.79 -64.84 22.90
CA GLU A 218 7.89 -65.05 23.87
C GLU A 218 7.35 -65.28 25.30
N VAL A 219 6.36 -64.49 25.73
CA VAL A 219 5.71 -64.65 27.03
C VAL A 219 4.96 -65.98 27.12
N GLU A 220 4.22 -66.38 26.09
CA GLU A 220 3.55 -67.69 26.07
C GLU A 220 4.58 -68.83 26.12
N ARG A 221 5.68 -68.76 25.37
CA ARG A 221 6.75 -69.77 25.41
C ARG A 221 7.35 -69.90 26.81
N LEU A 222 7.65 -68.77 27.47
CA LEU A 222 8.18 -68.77 28.83
C LEU A 222 7.16 -69.30 29.84
N ARG A 223 5.85 -69.05 29.65
CA ARG A 223 4.79 -69.65 30.46
C ARG A 223 4.77 -71.16 30.30
N ASP A 224 4.81 -71.64 29.06
CA ASP A 224 4.85 -73.07 28.76
C ASP A 224 6.07 -73.75 29.38
N GLU A 225 7.26 -73.13 29.31
CA GLU A 225 8.49 -73.61 29.96
C GLU A 225 8.41 -73.60 31.51
N LEU A 226 7.67 -72.65 32.08
CA LEU A 226 7.51 -72.51 33.54
C LEU A 226 6.55 -73.57 34.11
N THR A 227 5.54 -74.01 33.36
CA THR A 227 4.58 -75.03 33.84
C THR A 227 5.23 -76.36 34.28
N PRO A 228 6.14 -77.01 33.52
CA PRO A 228 6.80 -78.23 33.97
C PRO A 228 7.78 -77.97 35.12
N LEU A 229 8.41 -76.80 35.18
CA LEU A 229 9.30 -76.43 36.30
C LEU A 229 8.50 -76.26 37.60
N GLN A 230 7.32 -75.64 37.55
CA GLN A 230 6.40 -75.56 38.68
C GLN A 230 5.92 -76.96 39.10
N ALA A 231 5.54 -77.82 38.15
CA ALA A 231 5.15 -79.20 38.44
C ALA A 231 6.30 -79.98 39.11
N ARG A 232 7.55 -79.84 38.62
CA ARG A 232 8.74 -80.43 39.25
C ARG A 232 8.98 -79.89 40.65
N LYS A 233 8.82 -78.58 40.87
CA LYS A 233 8.92 -77.97 42.20
C LYS A 233 7.87 -78.55 43.15
N ILE A 234 6.61 -78.66 42.72
CA ILE A 234 5.52 -79.23 43.53
C ILE A 234 5.84 -80.69 43.90
N LYS A 235 6.26 -81.51 42.93
CA LYS A 235 6.67 -82.90 43.18
C LYS A 235 7.84 -82.96 44.16
N ALA A 236 8.91 -82.20 43.95
CA ALA A 236 10.06 -82.17 44.85
C ALA A 236 9.68 -81.71 46.27
N VAL A 237 8.75 -80.76 46.42
CA VAL A 237 8.23 -80.33 47.72
C VAL A 237 7.39 -81.43 48.37
N GLN A 238 6.54 -82.12 47.61
CA GLN A 238 5.78 -83.28 48.10
C GLN A 238 6.71 -84.40 48.54
N ASP A 239 7.69 -84.77 47.72
CA ASP A 239 8.71 -85.78 48.03
C ASP A 239 9.48 -85.40 49.31
N ALA A 240 9.87 -84.13 49.46
CA ALA A 240 10.54 -83.64 50.66
C ALA A 240 9.62 -83.65 51.90
N GLN A 241 8.33 -83.31 51.75
CA GLN A 241 7.34 -83.39 52.83
C GLN A 241 7.04 -84.83 53.22
N GLU A 242 6.94 -85.75 52.26
CA GLU A 242 6.78 -87.18 52.53
C GLU A 242 8.04 -87.78 53.16
N ALA A 243 9.24 -87.40 52.72
CA ALA A 243 10.48 -87.79 53.39
C ALA A 243 10.54 -87.26 54.83
N ARG A 244 10.04 -86.04 55.06
CA ARG A 244 9.91 -85.47 56.42
C ARG A 244 8.86 -86.20 57.25
N ARG A 245 7.69 -86.54 56.69
CA ARG A 245 6.66 -87.35 57.35
C ARG A 245 7.16 -88.75 57.65
N ARG A 246 7.79 -89.44 56.70
CA ARG A 246 8.45 -90.74 56.93
C ARG A 246 9.52 -90.65 58.03
N ARG A 247 10.24 -89.52 58.18
CA ARG A 247 11.15 -89.32 59.32
C ARG A 247 10.43 -89.05 60.65
N GLN A 248 9.24 -88.45 60.63
CA GLN A 248 8.45 -88.12 61.82
C GLN A 248 7.58 -89.30 62.29
N ASP A 249 7.09 -90.11 61.37
CA ASP A 249 6.25 -91.30 61.59
C ASP A 249 7.07 -92.60 61.81
N GLY A 250 8.36 -92.49 62.14
CA GLY A 250 9.20 -93.65 62.52
C GLY A 250 9.90 -94.39 61.36
N GLY A 251 10.47 -93.67 60.40
CA GLY A 251 11.06 -94.27 59.20
C GLY A 251 12.32 -95.10 59.46
N THR A 252 12.35 -96.32 58.90
CA THR A 252 13.43 -97.33 58.76
C THR A 252 14.25 -97.70 60.00
N GLY A 253 14.53 -96.76 60.91
CA GLY A 253 15.09 -97.00 62.23
C GLY A 253 14.18 -97.84 63.11
N ASP A 254 12.86 -97.61 63.10
CA ASP A 254 11.92 -98.40 63.92
C ASP A 254 11.75 -99.83 63.37
N GLU A 255 11.63 -100.01 62.05
CA GLU A 255 11.63 -101.36 61.45
C GLU A 255 12.98 -102.09 61.64
N LEU A 256 14.11 -101.38 61.62
CA LEU A 256 15.42 -101.94 61.93
C LEU A 256 15.58 -102.24 63.42
N GLU A 257 14.99 -101.44 64.30
CA GLU A 257 14.98 -101.68 65.74
C GLU A 257 14.06 -102.85 66.10
N GLU A 258 12.90 -103.00 65.47
CA GLU A 258 12.02 -104.16 65.62
C GLU A 258 12.68 -105.44 65.09
N LYS A 259 13.31 -105.40 63.91
CA LYS A 259 14.11 -106.53 63.40
C LYS A 259 15.31 -106.81 64.30
N GLY A 260 15.95 -105.78 64.85
CA GLY A 260 17.05 -105.90 65.80
C GLY A 260 16.62 -106.44 67.16
N ARG A 261 15.40 -106.14 67.62
CA ARG A 261 14.79 -106.73 68.83
C ARG A 261 14.39 -108.19 68.57
N TRP A 262 13.82 -108.49 67.40
CA TRP A 262 13.47 -109.85 67.02
C TRP A 262 14.69 -110.76 66.85
N LEU A 263 15.74 -110.28 66.17
CA LEU A 263 17.01 -111.01 66.05
C LEU A 263 17.70 -111.20 67.41
N ARG A 264 17.65 -110.20 68.30
CA ARG A 264 18.14 -110.35 69.69
C ARG A 264 17.29 -111.34 70.50
N GLY A 265 15.98 -111.37 70.28
CA GLY A 265 15.08 -112.35 70.89
C GLY A 265 15.34 -113.77 70.38
N GLN A 266 15.62 -113.95 69.09
CA GLN A 266 16.08 -115.22 68.53
C GLN A 266 17.46 -115.62 69.08
N ASP A 267 18.41 -114.68 69.17
CA ASP A 267 19.74 -114.97 69.74
C ASP A 267 19.63 -115.34 71.23
N ALA A 268 18.76 -114.69 71.99
CA ALA A 268 18.47 -115.05 73.39
C ALA A 268 17.78 -116.42 73.51
N GLY A 269 16.83 -116.73 72.63
CA GLY A 269 16.16 -118.04 72.59
C GLY A 269 17.11 -119.18 72.18
N LEU A 270 17.97 -118.93 71.19
CA LEU A 270 19.01 -119.87 70.78
C LEU A 270 20.07 -120.07 71.86
N ARG A 271 20.48 -119.01 72.58
CA ARG A 271 21.37 -119.12 73.75
C ARG A 271 20.72 -119.89 74.90
N GLY A 272 19.44 -119.68 75.16
CA GLY A 272 18.70 -120.44 76.18
C GLY A 272 18.48 -121.92 75.82
N MET A 273 18.47 -122.29 74.54
CA MET A 273 18.46 -123.68 74.08
C MET A 273 19.85 -124.34 74.05
N LEU A 274 20.91 -123.53 74.07
CA LEU A 274 22.31 -123.98 74.10
C LEU A 274 22.91 -124.02 75.51
N GLU A 275 22.14 -123.69 76.55
CA GLU A 275 22.47 -124.05 77.94
C GLU A 275 21.91 -125.43 78.29
N VAL A 276 22.61 -126.45 77.77
CA VAL A 276 22.84 -127.77 78.38
C VAL A 276 24.34 -128.02 78.35
#